data_AF-A0A6H3F9H7-F1
#
_entry.id   AF-A0A6H3F9H7-F1
#
_cell.length_a   1.000
_cell.length_b   1.000
_cell.length_c   1.000
_cell.angle_alpha   90.00
_cell.angle_beta   90.00
_cell.angle_gamma   90.00
#
_symmetry.space_group_name_H-M   'P 1'
#
loop_
_entity.id
_entity.type
_entity.pdbx_description
1 polymer ?
#
loop_
_entity_poly.entity_id
_entity_poly.type
_entity_poly.pdbx_seq_one_letter_code
_entity_poly.pdbx_strand_id
1 'polypeptide(L)'
;MSRLRNVLWWLGFCACAVALQTAVPGLDALVVGLVILLQERDYKNMLWLLPLFVLLQEGMGTRIFGGIIVWYAAVIALFKLGRWLFEVENFIFVFLLSACLGGAYYGVSWLMAPLQDLPFNVRDTLDKSLIQALYVPFAWRLLVAVRPGNRHEAEN
;
A
#
# COMPACT_ATOMS: atom_id res chain seq x y z
N MET A 1 -25.55 -9.20 -6.43
CA MET A 1 -24.82 -9.81 -5.29
C MET A 1 -23.31 -9.51 -5.27
N SER A 2 -22.78 -8.56 -6.07
CA SER A 2 -21.34 -8.23 -6.10
C SER A 2 -20.88 -7.26 -5.01
N ARG A 3 -21.69 -6.27 -4.63
CA ARG A 3 -21.31 -5.22 -3.65
C ARG A 3 -21.05 -5.75 -2.23
N LEU A 4 -21.94 -6.59 -1.70
CA LEU A 4 -21.76 -7.19 -0.36
C LEU A 4 -20.51 -8.06 -0.29
N ARG A 5 -20.25 -8.87 -1.33
CA ARG A 5 -19.04 -9.68 -1.43
C ARG A 5 -17.78 -8.82 -1.48
N ASN A 6 -17.80 -7.71 -2.21
CA ASN A 6 -16.69 -6.77 -2.27
C ASN A 6 -16.43 -6.12 -0.90
N VAL A 7 -17.49 -5.69 -0.20
CA VAL A 7 -17.37 -5.12 1.16
C VAL A 7 -16.82 -6.15 2.15
N LEU A 8 -17.34 -7.37 2.14
CA LEU A 8 -16.83 -8.47 3.00
C LEU A 8 -15.36 -8.78 2.70
N TRP A 9 -14.97 -8.76 1.43
CA TRP A 9 -13.57 -8.97 1.03
C TRP A 9 -12.67 -7.84 1.54
N TRP A 10 -13.06 -6.57 1.40
CA TRP A 10 -12.31 -5.44 1.92
C TRP A 10 -12.23 -5.44 3.45
N LEU A 11 -13.32 -5.80 4.14
CA LEU A 11 -13.31 -5.95 5.61
C LEU A 11 -12.36 -7.08 6.05
N GLY A 12 -12.40 -8.23 5.37
CA GLY A 12 -11.46 -9.33 5.62
C GLY A 12 -10.02 -8.92 5.34
N PHE A 13 -9.77 -8.21 4.24
CA PHE A 13 -8.47 -7.66 3.90
C PHE A 13 -7.96 -6.70 4.99
N CYS A 14 -8.77 -5.74 5.44
CA CYS A 14 -8.40 -4.82 6.51
C CYS A 14 -8.09 -5.57 7.81
N ALA A 15 -8.92 -6.53 8.21
CA ALA A 15 -8.68 -7.32 9.41
C ALA A 15 -7.37 -8.11 9.34
N CYS A 16 -7.10 -8.77 8.21
CA CYS A 16 -5.84 -9.48 7.98
C CYS A 16 -4.64 -8.52 7.93
N ALA A 17 -4.78 -7.35 7.28
CA ALA A 17 -3.72 -6.35 7.22
C ALA A 17 -3.38 -5.82 8.62
N VAL A 18 -4.38 -5.50 9.44
CA VAL A 18 -4.18 -5.07 10.83
C VAL A 18 -3.48 -6.18 11.63
N ALA A 19 -3.91 -7.43 11.51
CA ALA A 19 -3.28 -8.56 12.19
C ALA A 19 -1.84 -8.83 11.71
N LEU A 20 -1.52 -8.56 10.44
CA LEU A 20 -0.16 -8.68 9.95
C LEU A 20 0.73 -7.56 10.49
N GLN A 21 0.20 -6.35 10.59
CA GLN A 21 0.92 -5.19 11.12
C GLN A 21 1.19 -5.29 12.62
N THR A 22 0.40 -6.04 13.38
CA THR A 22 0.74 -6.36 14.78
C THR A 22 1.89 -7.36 14.87
N ALA A 23 2.04 -8.27 13.89
CA ALA A 23 3.15 -9.21 13.83
C ALA A 23 4.46 -8.58 13.30
N VAL A 24 4.37 -7.62 12.38
CA VAL A 24 5.52 -6.95 11.76
C VAL A 24 5.43 -5.43 11.96
N PRO A 25 6.01 -4.89 13.05
CA PRO A 25 5.93 -3.47 13.35
C PRO A 25 6.67 -2.62 12.31
N GLY A 26 6.02 -1.57 11.81
CA GLY A 26 6.55 -0.67 10.78
C GLY A 26 6.21 -1.07 9.35
N LEU A 27 5.61 -2.25 9.14
CA LEU A 27 5.04 -2.61 7.85
C LEU A 27 3.71 -1.89 7.65
N ASP A 28 3.50 -1.36 6.45
CA ASP A 28 2.20 -0.89 5.99
C ASP A 28 1.61 -1.91 5.01
N ALA A 29 0.77 -2.79 5.53
CA ALA A 29 0.11 -3.84 4.76
C ALA A 29 -1.04 -3.29 3.89
N LEU A 30 -1.65 -2.17 4.31
CA LEU A 30 -2.77 -1.54 3.62
C LEU A 30 -2.34 -0.87 2.30
N VAL A 31 -1.06 -0.51 2.16
CA VAL A 31 -0.52 0.03 0.90
C VAL A 31 -0.78 -0.88 -0.30
N VAL A 32 -0.80 -2.20 -0.10
CA VAL A 32 -1.03 -3.16 -1.18
C VAL A 32 -2.49 -3.09 -1.63
N GLY A 33 -3.43 -2.90 -0.70
CA GLY A 33 -4.82 -2.63 -1.02
C GLY A 33 -4.99 -1.35 -1.84
N LEU A 34 -4.24 -0.29 -1.50
CA LEU A 34 -4.22 0.96 -2.26
C LEU A 34 -3.66 0.75 -3.68
N VAL A 35 -2.56 0.00 -3.83
CA VAL A 35 -2.01 -0.34 -5.14
C VAL A 35 -3.05 -1.08 -5.99
N ILE A 36 -3.74 -2.07 -5.43
CA ILE A 36 -4.76 -2.82 -6.17
C ILE A 36 -5.95 -1.92 -6.58
N LEU A 37 -6.42 -1.02 -5.70
CA LEU A 37 -7.47 -0.04 -6.05
C LEU A 37 -7.05 0.85 -7.23
N LEU A 38 -5.79 1.26 -7.27
CA LEU A 38 -5.23 2.04 -8.36
C LEU A 38 -5.10 1.23 -9.66
N GLN A 39 -4.77 -0.07 -9.58
CA GLN A 39 -4.69 -0.96 -10.75
C GLN A 39 -6.06 -1.16 -11.38
N GLU A 40 -7.10 -1.42 -10.58
CA GLU A 40 -8.46 -1.66 -11.06
C GLU A 40 -9.20 -0.39 -11.47
N ARG A 41 -8.60 0.79 -11.28
CA ARG A 41 -9.20 2.11 -11.55
C ARG A 41 -10.55 2.30 -10.86
N ASP A 42 -10.77 1.63 -9.72
CA ASP A 42 -12.01 1.74 -8.96
C ASP A 42 -11.97 2.97 -8.04
N TYR A 43 -12.06 4.15 -8.66
CA TYR A 43 -11.99 5.43 -7.96
C TYR A 43 -13.15 5.63 -6.97
N LYS A 44 -14.28 4.95 -7.19
CA LYS A 44 -15.44 5.03 -6.29
C LYS A 44 -15.12 4.38 -4.94
N ASN A 45 -14.57 3.16 -4.97
CA ASN A 45 -14.14 2.49 -3.73
C ASN A 45 -12.91 3.17 -3.13
N MET A 46 -11.98 3.69 -3.94
CA MET A 46 -10.84 4.45 -3.45
C MET A 46 -11.25 5.69 -2.64
N LEU A 47 -12.29 6.42 -3.04
CA LEU A 47 -12.76 7.60 -2.32
C LEU A 47 -13.21 7.28 -0.88
N TRP A 48 -13.74 6.08 -0.65
CA TRP A 48 -14.18 5.64 0.68
C TRP A 48 -13.11 4.89 1.46
N LEU A 49 -12.33 4.04 0.78
CA LEU A 49 -11.30 3.21 1.40
C LEU A 49 -10.04 4.00 1.75
N LEU A 50 -9.70 5.04 0.99
CA LEU A 50 -8.50 5.83 1.27
C LEU A 50 -8.58 6.61 2.60
N PRO A 51 -9.67 7.35 2.91
CA PRO A 51 -9.85 7.92 4.24
C PRO A 51 -9.88 6.85 5.34
N LEU A 52 -10.51 5.70 5.08
CA LEU A 52 -10.53 4.59 6.03
C LEU A 52 -9.12 4.05 6.31
N PHE A 53 -8.28 3.86 5.29
CA PHE A 53 -6.91 3.39 5.45
C PHE A 53 -6.04 4.41 6.19
N VAL A 54 -6.25 5.70 5.94
CA VAL A 54 -5.57 6.77 6.69
C VAL A 54 -5.98 6.70 8.17
N LEU A 55 -7.28 6.64 8.47
CA LEU A 55 -7.78 6.54 9.84
C LEU A 55 -7.27 5.29 10.57
N LEU A 56 -7.22 4.14 9.88
CA LEU A 56 -6.69 2.90 10.44
C LEU A 56 -5.19 3.05 10.76
N GLN A 57 -4.38 3.57 9.85
CA GLN A 57 -2.94 3.69 10.11
C GLN A 57 -2.57 4.73 11.14
N GLU A 58 -3.25 5.87 11.14
CA GLU A 58 -3.11 6.88 12.19
C GLU A 58 -3.57 6.31 13.54
N GLY A 59 -4.70 5.59 13.57
CA GLY A 59 -5.22 4.95 14.78
C GLY A 59 -4.34 3.83 15.33
N MET A 60 -3.61 3.13 14.47
CA MET A 60 -2.65 2.10 14.88
C MET A 60 -1.31 2.67 15.37
N GLY A 61 -1.04 3.96 15.16
CA GLY A 61 0.22 4.59 15.57
C GLY A 61 1.46 4.00 14.88
N THR A 62 1.29 3.39 13.71
CA THR A 62 2.37 2.72 12.97
C THR A 62 3.44 3.70 12.46
N ARG A 63 3.06 4.96 12.24
CA ARG A 63 3.94 6.08 11.88
C ARG A 63 3.53 7.33 12.63
N ILE A 64 4.40 8.34 12.56
CA ILE A 64 4.15 9.64 13.16
C ILE A 64 3.03 10.34 12.37
N PHE A 65 2.19 11.08 13.10
CA PHE A 65 0.98 11.73 12.59
C PHE A 65 1.25 12.57 11.34
N GLY A 66 0.46 12.36 10.29
CA GLY A 66 0.59 13.03 9.00
C GLY A 66 1.60 12.38 8.05
N GLY A 67 2.46 11.49 8.55
CA GLY A 67 3.39 10.73 7.72
C GLY A 67 2.67 9.78 6.74
N ILE A 68 1.50 9.25 7.11
CA ILE A 68 0.74 8.35 6.23
C ILE A 68 0.17 9.09 5.01
N ILE A 69 -0.20 10.37 5.17
CA ILE A 69 -0.77 11.17 4.07
C ILE A 69 0.30 11.38 3.01
N VAL A 70 1.51 11.78 3.43
CA VAL A 70 2.66 11.96 2.53
C VAL A 70 3.07 10.64 1.91
N TRP A 71 3.05 9.55 2.69
CA TRP A 71 3.33 8.20 2.20
C TRP A 71 2.34 7.75 1.11
N TYR A 72 1.03 7.82 1.34
CA TYR A 72 0.03 7.44 0.34
C TYR A 72 0.06 8.37 -0.88
N ALA A 73 0.34 9.66 -0.71
CA ALA A 73 0.56 10.57 -1.83
C ALA A 73 1.76 10.13 -2.67
N ALA A 74 2.88 9.75 -2.04
CA ALA A 74 4.06 9.23 -2.73
C ALA A 74 3.76 7.91 -3.46
N VAL A 75 3.01 6.99 -2.84
CA VAL A 75 2.57 5.74 -3.47
C VAL A 75 1.73 6.01 -4.72
N ILE A 76 0.75 6.91 -4.64
CA ILE A 76 -0.10 7.28 -5.77
C ILE A 76 0.74 7.94 -6.88
N ALA A 77 1.66 8.83 -6.53
CA ALA A 77 2.52 9.52 -7.49
C ALA A 77 3.45 8.53 -8.22
N LEU A 78 4.14 7.67 -7.48
CA LEU A 78 5.02 6.63 -8.04
C LEU A 78 4.24 5.63 -8.90
N PHE A 79 3.05 5.22 -8.45
CA PHE A 79 2.20 4.35 -9.24
C PHE A 79 1.77 5.01 -10.55
N LYS A 80 1.36 6.29 -10.51
CA LYS A 80 0.97 7.07 -11.70
C LYS A 80 2.14 7.28 -12.67
N LEU A 81 3.35 7.47 -12.16
CA LEU A 81 4.55 7.58 -12.99
C LEU A 81 4.92 6.23 -13.60
N GLY A 82 4.84 5.17 -12.80
CA GLY A 82 5.19 3.83 -13.24
C GLY A 82 4.22 3.23 -14.26
N ARG A 83 2.90 3.48 -14.14
CA ARG A 83 1.90 3.06 -15.16
C ARG A 83 2.10 3.71 -16.53
N TRP A 84 2.87 4.80 -16.61
CA TRP A 84 3.20 5.44 -17.88
C TRP A 84 4.35 4.70 -18.57
N LEU A 85 5.19 4.01 -17.80
CA LEU A 85 6.36 3.28 -18.29
C LEU A 85 6.07 1.80 -18.59
N PHE A 86 5.11 1.17 -17.89
CA PHE A 86 4.86 -0.27 -17.99
C PHE A 86 3.37 -0.64 -17.88
N GLU A 87 3.03 -1.83 -18.38
CA GLU A 87 1.72 -2.46 -18.14
C GLU A 87 1.53 -2.79 -16.66
N VAL A 88 0.37 -2.36 -16.16
CA VAL A 88 0.04 -2.29 -14.73
C VAL A 88 -0.14 -3.67 -14.08
N GLU A 89 -0.37 -4.71 -14.88
CA GLU A 89 -0.55 -6.10 -14.45
C GLU A 89 0.74 -6.95 -14.58
N ASN A 90 1.84 -6.35 -15.02
CA ASN A 90 3.12 -7.07 -15.17
C ASN A 90 3.83 -7.21 -13.81
N PHE A 91 4.34 -8.40 -13.51
CA PHE A 91 5.14 -8.65 -12.30
C PHE A 91 6.38 -7.73 -12.22
N ILE A 92 7.02 -7.45 -13.35
CA ILE A 92 8.21 -6.57 -13.43
C ILE A 92 7.84 -5.16 -12.97
N PHE A 93 6.65 -4.68 -13.35
CA PHE A 93 6.16 -3.37 -12.92
C PHE A 93 5.99 -3.31 -11.40
N VAL A 94 5.34 -4.30 -10.80
CA VAL A 94 5.09 -4.35 -9.35
C VAL A 94 6.41 -4.49 -8.58
N PHE A 95 7.36 -5.27 -9.09
CA PHE A 95 8.68 -5.41 -8.50
C PHE A 95 9.45 -4.08 -8.50
N LEU A 96 9.50 -3.39 -9.64
CA LEU A 96 10.18 -2.09 -9.76
C LEU A 96 9.49 -1.01 -8.91
N LEU A 97 8.15 -0.96 -8.95
CA LEU A 97 7.35 -0.09 -8.10
C LEU A 97 7.69 -0.34 -6.63
N SER A 98 7.81 -1.59 -6.21
CA SER A 98 8.14 -1.94 -4.84
C SER A 98 9.54 -1.48 -4.42
N ALA A 99 10.53 -1.64 -5.30
CA ALA A 99 11.87 -1.11 -5.05
C ALA A 99 11.85 0.43 -4.88
N CYS A 100 11.10 1.12 -5.74
CA CYS A 100 10.88 2.57 -5.60
C CYS A 100 10.11 2.93 -4.33
N LEU A 101 9.13 2.11 -3.91
CA LEU A 101 8.38 2.31 -2.67
C LEU A 101 9.26 2.15 -1.43
N GLY A 102 10.23 1.24 -1.43
CA GLY A 102 11.26 1.16 -0.38
C GLY A 102 12.08 2.45 -0.28
N GLY A 103 12.53 2.98 -1.43
CA GLY A 103 13.21 4.28 -1.47
C GLY A 103 12.33 5.43 -0.98
N ALA A 104 11.07 5.47 -1.41
CA ALA A 104 10.10 6.47 -0.95
C ALA A 104 9.78 6.34 0.54
N TYR A 105 9.76 5.13 1.10
CA TYR A 105 9.56 4.91 2.53
C TYR A 105 10.65 5.64 3.30
N TYR A 106 11.92 5.42 2.90
CA TYR A 106 13.06 6.09 3.50
C TYR A 106 12.99 7.60 3.32
N GLY A 107 12.66 8.08 2.12
CA GLY A 107 12.53 9.50 1.81
C GLY A 107 11.46 10.22 2.64
N VAL A 108 10.28 9.59 2.81
CA VAL A 108 9.19 10.16 3.65
C VAL A 108 9.60 10.18 5.12
N SER A 109 10.21 9.11 5.62
CA SER A 109 10.69 9.07 7.01
C SER A 109 11.80 10.10 7.27
N TRP A 110 12.71 10.31 6.31
CA TRP A 110 13.75 11.34 6.38
C TRP A 110 13.17 12.75 6.33
N LEU A 111 12.14 12.99 5.51
CA LEU A 111 11.48 14.30 5.44
C LEU A 111 10.71 14.63 6.74
N MET A 112 10.07 13.64 7.34
CA MET A 112 9.24 13.84 8.54
C MET A 112 10.06 13.98 9.82
N ALA A 113 11.19 13.29 9.95
CA ALA A 113 11.96 13.28 11.20
C ALA A 113 12.42 14.67 11.67
N PRO A 114 12.96 15.57 10.80
CA PRO A 114 13.30 16.93 11.20
C PRO A 114 12.09 17.81 11.51
N LEU A 115 10.96 17.59 10.80
CA LEU A 115 9.73 18.37 11.00
C LEU A 115 9.07 18.10 12.36
N GLN A 116 9.40 16.97 12.97
CA GLN A 116 8.78 16.49 14.20
C GLN A 116 9.80 16.31 15.34
N ASP A 117 11.02 16.83 15.15
CA ASP A 117 12.12 16.85 16.13
C ASP A 117 12.41 15.47 16.77
N LEU A 118 12.29 14.41 15.97
CA LEU A 118 12.48 13.02 16.40
C LEU A 118 13.85 12.47 15.96
N PRO A 119 14.49 11.62 16.79
CA PRO A 119 15.77 11.00 16.43
C PRO A 119 15.58 10.05 15.25
N PHE A 120 16.22 10.38 14.13
CA PHE A 120 16.18 9.56 12.92
C PHE A 120 17.19 8.40 13.01
N ASN A 121 16.72 7.18 13.27
CA ASN A 121 17.55 6.00 13.19
C ASN A 121 17.58 5.43 11.77
N VAL A 122 18.70 5.68 11.09
CA VAL A 122 18.93 5.26 9.70
C VAL A 122 18.81 3.75 9.53
N ARG A 123 19.36 2.95 10.46
CA ARG A 123 19.40 1.48 10.34
C ARG A 123 18.01 0.86 10.48
N ASP A 124 17.28 1.26 11.51
CA ASP A 124 15.90 0.80 11.73
C ASP A 124 14.96 1.22 10.59
N THR A 125 15.16 2.41 10.03
CA THR A 125 14.37 2.89 8.89
C THR A 125 14.67 2.12 7.60
N LEU A 126 15.93 1.74 7.38
CA LEU A 126 16.35 0.93 6.23
C LEU A 126 15.82 -0.50 6.31
N ASP A 127 15.85 -1.12 7.49
CA ASP A 127 15.32 -2.47 7.67
C ASP A 127 13.81 -2.49 7.37
N LYS A 128 13.06 -1.50 7.89
CA LYS A 128 11.62 -1.35 7.62
C LYS A 128 11.33 -1.07 6.15
N SER A 129 12.12 -0.23 5.48
CA SER A 129 11.91 0.08 4.06
C SER A 129 12.20 -1.12 3.17
N LEU A 130 13.19 -1.95 3.52
CA LEU A 130 13.51 -3.19 2.81
C LEU A 130 12.39 -4.23 3.00
N ILE A 131 11.90 -4.39 4.23
CA ILE A 131 10.76 -5.27 4.52
C ILE A 131 9.52 -4.82 3.73
N GLN A 132 9.24 -3.53 3.68
CA GLN A 132 8.14 -2.97 2.89
C GLN A 132 8.31 -3.29 1.38
N ALA A 133 9.52 -3.08 0.85
CA ALA A 133 9.83 -3.33 -0.56
C ALA A 133 9.79 -4.83 -0.93
N LEU A 134 10.09 -5.72 0.00
CA LEU A 134 9.94 -7.16 -0.23
C LEU A 134 8.48 -7.58 -0.10
N TYR A 135 7.76 -7.05 0.88
CA TYR A 135 6.38 -7.43 1.17
C TYR A 135 5.42 -7.16 0.01
N VAL A 136 5.46 -5.95 -0.56
CA VAL A 136 4.50 -5.49 -1.58
C VAL A 136 4.35 -6.44 -2.78
N PRO A 137 5.42 -6.94 -3.45
CA PRO A 137 5.26 -7.82 -4.62
C PRO A 137 4.68 -9.19 -4.25
N PHE A 138 5.05 -9.76 -3.09
CA PHE A 138 4.51 -11.04 -2.66
C PHE A 138 3.04 -10.93 -2.22
N ALA A 139 2.73 -9.92 -1.41
CA ALA A 139 1.38 -9.65 -0.95
C ALA A 139 0.45 -9.33 -2.12
N TRP A 140 0.91 -8.54 -3.08
CA TRP A 140 0.17 -8.25 -4.30
C TRP A 140 -0.17 -9.53 -5.06
N ARG A 141 0.80 -10.42 -5.30
CA ARG A 141 0.60 -11.66 -6.03
C ARG A 141 -0.42 -12.58 -5.36
N LEU A 142 -0.38 -12.67 -4.02
CA LEU A 142 -1.36 -13.44 -3.25
C LEU A 142 -2.75 -12.82 -3.33
N LEU A 143 -2.87 -11.50 -3.20
CA LEU A 143 -4.15 -10.81 -3.20
C LEU A 143 -4.81 -10.83 -4.58
N VAL A 144 -4.05 -10.71 -5.67
CA VAL A 144 -4.57 -10.90 -7.03
C VAL A 144 -5.08 -12.32 -7.24
N ALA A 145 -4.41 -13.33 -6.67
CA ALA A 145 -4.86 -14.72 -6.76
C ALA A 145 -6.14 -15.01 -5.95
N VAL A 146 -6.29 -14.39 -4.77
CA VAL A 146 -7.44 -14.57 -3.87
C VAL A 146 -8.61 -13.67 -4.25
N ARG A 147 -8.39 -12.62 -5.05
CA ARG A 147 -9.47 -11.70 -5.44
C ARG A 147 -10.51 -12.44 -6.29
N PRO A 148 -11.78 -12.49 -5.85
CA PRO A 148 -12.85 -13.08 -6.64
C PRO A 148 -13.00 -12.26 -7.92
N GLY A 149 -12.62 -12.87 -9.04
CA GLY A 149 -12.20 -12.19 -10.26
C GLY A 149 -13.22 -11.25 -10.89
N ASN A 150 -12.70 -10.14 -11.42
CA ASN A 150 -13.19 -9.50 -12.65
C ASN A 150 -12.53 -10.13 -13.91
N ARG A 151 -12.12 -11.41 -13.84
CA ARG A 151 -11.53 -12.17 -14.97
C ARG A 151 -12.52 -12.46 -16.12
N HIS A 152 -13.71 -11.85 -16.14
CA HIS A 152 -14.78 -12.13 -17.10
C HIS A 152 -15.09 -11.00 -18.10
N GLU A 153 -14.31 -9.92 -18.17
CA GLU A 153 -14.60 -8.82 -19.14
C GLU A 153 -13.47 -8.50 -20.12
N ALA A 154 -12.39 -9.30 -20.19
CA ALA A 154 -11.32 -9.11 -21.17
C ALA A 154 -11.42 -10.03 -22.40
N GLU A 155 -12.50 -10.79 -22.54
CA GLU A 155 -12.69 -11.79 -23.61
C GLU A 155 -14.07 -11.69 -24.30
N ASN A 156 -14.58 -10.48 -24.52
CA ASN A 156 -15.68 -10.22 -25.47
C ASN A 156 -15.40 -8.97 -26.30
#